data_AF-A0A940JNY3-F1
#
_entry.id   AF-A0A940JNY3-F1
#
_cell.length_a   1.000
_cell.length_b   1.000
_cell.length_c   1.000
_cell.angle_alpha   90.00
_cell.angle_beta   90.00
_cell.angle_gamma   90.00
#
_symmetry.space_group_name_H-M   'P 1'
#
loop_
_entity.id
_entity.type
_entity.pdbx_description
1 polymer ?
#
loop_
_entity_poly.entity_id
_entity_poly.type
_entity_poly.pdbx_seq_one_letter_code
_entity_poly.pdbx_strand_id
1 'polypeptide(L)'
;EVDVIILEVDEEKRRISLGLKQAQQNPWEAFAEKHPVGSTVEGEVKNATEFGLFIGLDGDVDGMVHMSDIAWGLSGEDALNLHRKGEAVTAIVLDVDVEKERISLGMKQLEKGAPAGGGSSAHGLAKNETVTVVVLEVRDGGLEVQVGEDGPTGFIKRSDLGRDRDEQRPDRFQVGQKFDAMVTGFDRSKKPNFSVKALQIAEEKQAVAQYGSSDSGASLGDILGEALKAKN
;
A
#
# COMPACT_ATOMS: atom_id res chain seq x y z
N GLU A 1 17.40 -29.38 -34.67
CA GLU A 1 17.70 -30.21 -33.47
C GLU A 1 16.53 -30.03 -32.53
N VAL A 2 16.01 -31.10 -31.92
CA VAL A 2 14.81 -31.03 -31.07
C VAL A 2 15.11 -31.83 -29.81
N ASP A 3 15.09 -31.14 -28.66
CA ASP A 3 15.28 -31.78 -27.37
C ASP A 3 14.04 -32.59 -27.02
N VAL A 4 14.23 -33.86 -26.63
CA VAL A 4 13.17 -34.81 -26.27
C VAL A 4 13.59 -35.61 -25.05
N ILE A 5 12.65 -35.87 -24.15
CA ILE A 5 12.89 -36.68 -22.94
C ILE A 5 12.34 -38.09 -23.17
N ILE A 6 13.06 -39.11 -22.69
CA ILE A 6 12.59 -40.50 -22.73
C ILE A 6 11.55 -40.70 -21.62
N LEU A 7 10.33 -41.02 -22.01
CA LEU A 7 9.22 -41.30 -21.10
C LEU A 7 9.25 -42.74 -20.61
N GLU A 8 9.37 -43.67 -21.55
CA GLU A 8 9.22 -45.09 -21.29
C GLU A 8 10.06 -45.88 -22.30
N VAL A 9 10.70 -46.94 -21.83
CA VAL A 9 11.48 -47.86 -22.65
C VAL A 9 10.89 -49.25 -22.47
N ASP A 10 10.27 -49.77 -23.54
CA ASP A 10 9.73 -51.12 -23.61
C ASP A 10 10.74 -52.00 -24.38
N GLU A 11 11.54 -52.78 -23.62
CA GLU A 11 12.62 -53.60 -24.15
C GLU A 11 12.12 -54.82 -24.93
N GLU A 12 10.99 -55.41 -24.52
CA GLU A 12 10.38 -56.56 -25.20
C GLU A 12 9.89 -56.18 -26.60
N LYS A 13 9.32 -54.98 -26.75
CA LYS A 13 8.85 -54.46 -28.04
C LYS A 13 9.87 -53.62 -28.80
N ARG A 14 11.07 -53.40 -28.23
CA ARG A 14 12.09 -52.46 -28.75
C ARG A 14 11.51 -51.08 -29.10
N ARG A 15 10.64 -50.56 -28.25
CA ARG A 15 10.00 -49.25 -28.44
C ARG A 15 10.45 -48.29 -27.35
N ILE A 16 10.81 -47.08 -27.78
CA ILE A 16 11.14 -45.97 -26.89
C ILE A 16 10.06 -44.90 -27.10
N SER A 17 9.34 -44.59 -26.04
CA SER A 17 8.37 -43.49 -26.02
C SER A 17 9.13 -42.20 -25.68
N LEU A 18 9.11 -41.25 -26.60
CA LEU A 18 9.74 -39.94 -26.45
C LEU A 18 8.66 -38.89 -26.19
N GLY A 19 8.86 -38.07 -25.16
CA GLY A 19 8.00 -36.94 -24.81
C GLY A 19 8.59 -35.64 -25.34
N LEU A 20 7.93 -35.03 -26.33
CA LEU A 20 8.28 -33.68 -26.80
C LEU A 20 7.82 -32.59 -25.81
N LYS A 21 6.67 -32.81 -25.17
CA LYS A 21 5.99 -31.81 -24.31
C LYS A 21 6.73 -31.52 -22.99
N GLN A 22 7.61 -32.43 -22.56
CA GLN A 22 8.38 -32.30 -21.32
C GLN A 22 9.75 -31.64 -21.52
N ALA A 23 10.20 -31.50 -22.77
CA ALA A 23 11.44 -30.80 -23.09
C ALA A 23 11.24 -29.27 -23.14
N GLN A 24 9.99 -28.80 -23.24
CA GLN A 24 9.67 -27.39 -23.13
C GLN A 24 9.64 -27.01 -21.65
N GLN A 25 10.40 -25.97 -21.31
CA GLN A 25 10.39 -25.38 -19.98
C GLN A 25 8.95 -24.96 -19.64
N ASN A 26 8.49 -25.30 -18.44
CA ASN A 26 7.12 -24.99 -18.04
C ASN A 26 6.94 -23.45 -18.08
N PRO A 27 5.97 -22.93 -18.84
CA PRO A 27 5.82 -21.49 -19.02
C PRO A 27 5.51 -20.76 -17.71
N TRP A 28 4.84 -21.40 -16.74
CA TRP A 28 4.62 -20.85 -15.41
C TRP A 28 5.90 -20.78 -14.58
N GLU A 29 6.80 -21.74 -14.75
CA GLU A 29 8.10 -21.77 -14.07
C GLU A 29 9.01 -20.67 -14.62
N ALA A 30 9.07 -20.55 -15.95
CA ALA A 30 9.78 -19.46 -16.63
C ALA A 30 9.18 -18.08 -16.30
N PHE A 31 7.86 -18.00 -16.12
CA PHE A 31 7.19 -16.78 -15.67
C PHE A 31 7.55 -16.45 -14.23
N ALA A 32 7.51 -17.42 -13.31
CA ALA A 32 7.86 -17.22 -11.90
C ALA A 32 9.32 -16.74 -11.72
N GLU A 33 10.24 -17.23 -12.55
CA GLU A 33 11.64 -16.79 -12.55
C GLU A 33 11.81 -15.34 -13.02
N LYS A 34 11.06 -14.94 -14.07
CA LYS A 34 11.13 -13.57 -14.63
C LYS A 34 10.36 -12.55 -13.80
N HIS A 35 9.24 -12.97 -13.22
CA HIS A 35 8.28 -12.14 -12.52
C HIS A 35 8.01 -12.70 -11.12
N PRO A 36 8.89 -12.42 -10.13
CA PRO A 36 8.66 -12.85 -8.76
C PRO A 36 7.41 -12.18 -8.17
N VAL A 37 6.87 -12.77 -7.11
CA VAL A 37 5.73 -12.21 -6.36
C VAL A 37 6.03 -10.76 -5.95
N GLY A 38 5.06 -9.87 -6.19
CA GLY A 38 5.18 -8.42 -6.00
C GLY A 38 5.65 -7.65 -7.22
N SER A 39 6.06 -8.33 -8.30
CA SER A 39 6.37 -7.67 -9.57
C SER A 39 5.11 -7.16 -10.27
N THR A 40 5.28 -6.06 -11.00
CA THR A 40 4.24 -5.48 -11.85
C THR A 40 4.32 -6.10 -13.24
N VAL A 41 3.17 -6.50 -13.78
CA VAL A 41 3.02 -7.12 -15.10
C VAL A 41 1.93 -6.42 -15.89
N GLU A 42 2.12 -6.33 -17.19
CA GLU A 42 1.12 -5.82 -18.12
C GLU A 42 0.56 -6.98 -18.93
N GLY A 43 -0.74 -6.97 -19.19
CA GLY A 43 -1.37 -8.02 -19.97
C GLY A 43 -2.71 -7.62 -20.54
N GLU A 44 -3.20 -8.41 -21.49
CA GLU A 44 -4.45 -8.16 -22.20
C GLU A 44 -5.60 -8.93 -21.55
N VAL A 45 -6.74 -8.28 -21.32
CA VAL A 45 -7.93 -8.95 -20.80
C VAL A 45 -8.48 -9.94 -21.83
N LYS A 46 -8.27 -11.24 -21.62
CA LYS A 46 -8.83 -12.30 -22.47
C LYS A 46 -10.31 -12.52 -22.19
N ASN A 47 -10.69 -12.57 -20.91
CA ASN A 47 -12.06 -12.84 -20.53
C ASN A 47 -12.43 -12.21 -19.19
N ALA A 48 -13.69 -11.84 -19.04
CA ALA A 48 -14.26 -11.34 -17.80
C ALA A 48 -15.42 -12.27 -17.42
N THR A 49 -15.42 -12.76 -16.18
CA THR A 49 -16.47 -13.62 -15.62
C THR A 49 -17.02 -12.99 -14.34
N GLU A 50 -18.15 -13.50 -13.86
CA GLU A 50 -18.77 -13.00 -12.61
C GLU A 50 -17.87 -13.15 -11.38
N PHE A 51 -16.87 -14.05 -11.43
CA PHE A 51 -15.96 -14.31 -10.31
C PHE A 51 -14.62 -13.57 -10.42
N GLY A 52 -14.26 -13.04 -11.60
CA GLY A 52 -12.98 -12.37 -11.79
C GLY A 52 -12.63 -12.04 -13.24
N LEU A 53 -11.45 -11.47 -13.42
CA LEU A 53 -10.89 -11.05 -14.70
C LEU A 53 -9.70 -11.95 -15.06
N PHE A 54 -9.68 -12.46 -16.28
CA PHE A 54 -8.56 -13.23 -16.82
C PHE A 54 -7.73 -12.35 -17.74
N ILE A 55 -6.47 -12.18 -17.38
CA ILE A 55 -5.47 -11.39 -18.09
C ILE A 55 -4.47 -12.36 -18.71
N GLY A 56 -4.32 -12.30 -20.03
CA GLY A 56 -3.24 -12.99 -20.73
C GLY A 56 -1.95 -12.21 -20.53
N LEU A 57 -0.93 -12.89 -20.00
CA LEU A 57 0.39 -12.33 -19.76
C LEU A 57 1.40 -12.86 -20.80
N ASP A 58 2.58 -12.26 -20.82
CA ASP A 58 3.68 -12.74 -21.66
C ASP A 58 4.08 -14.19 -21.31
N GLY A 59 4.32 -14.99 -22.35
CA GLY A 59 4.69 -16.40 -22.20
C GLY A 59 3.53 -17.39 -22.22
N ASP A 60 2.39 -17.03 -22.81
CA ASP A 60 1.20 -17.87 -22.94
C ASP A 60 0.60 -18.34 -21.60
N VAL A 61 0.86 -17.60 -20.53
CA VAL A 61 0.28 -17.85 -19.20
C VAL A 61 -0.90 -16.91 -18.95
N ASP A 62 -1.90 -17.41 -18.23
CA ASP A 62 -3.07 -16.64 -17.85
C ASP A 62 -3.03 -16.33 -16.35
N GLY A 63 -3.27 -15.06 -16.01
CA GLY A 63 -3.43 -14.59 -14.64
C GLY A 63 -4.88 -14.25 -14.33
N MET A 64 -5.30 -14.54 -13.10
CA MET A 64 -6.67 -14.27 -12.63
C MET A 64 -6.66 -13.18 -11.57
N VAL A 65 -7.45 -12.13 -11.78
CA VAL A 65 -7.76 -11.10 -10.78
C VAL A 65 -9.13 -11.40 -10.18
N HIS A 66 -9.21 -11.48 -8.86
CA HIS A 66 -10.49 -11.67 -8.18
C HIS A 66 -11.33 -10.39 -8.21
N MET A 67 -12.67 -10.49 -8.26
CA MET A 67 -13.56 -9.30 -8.30
C MET A 67 -13.28 -8.29 -7.18
N SER A 68 -12.92 -8.80 -5.99
CA SER A 68 -12.61 -7.98 -4.81
C SER A 68 -11.30 -7.21 -4.94
N ASP A 69 -10.50 -7.48 -5.97
CA ASP A 69 -9.19 -6.87 -6.23
C ASP A 69 -9.16 -6.00 -7.49
N ILE A 70 -10.31 -5.77 -8.14
CA ILE A 70 -10.44 -4.91 -9.34
C ILE A 70 -10.59 -3.43 -8.96
N ALA A 71 -11.53 -3.08 -8.08
CA ALA A 71 -11.74 -1.67 -7.68
C ALA A 71 -12.26 -1.53 -6.23
N TRP A 72 -11.95 -0.42 -5.58
CA TRP A 72 -12.51 -0.06 -4.27
C TRP A 72 -13.89 0.58 -4.45
N GLY A 73 -14.94 0.01 -3.83
CA GLY A 73 -16.23 0.70 -3.67
C GLY A 73 -17.21 0.65 -4.85
N LEU A 74 -16.92 -0.07 -5.93
CA LEU A 74 -17.86 -0.32 -7.03
C LEU A 74 -18.48 -1.71 -6.92
N SER A 75 -19.78 -1.83 -7.24
CA SER A 75 -20.48 -3.10 -7.43
C SER A 75 -19.73 -3.93 -8.48
N GLY A 76 -19.54 -5.23 -8.24
CA GLY A 76 -18.75 -6.10 -9.13
C GLY A 76 -19.22 -6.07 -10.60
N GLU A 77 -20.50 -5.78 -10.83
CA GLU A 77 -21.08 -5.60 -12.17
C GLU A 77 -20.60 -4.33 -12.90
N ASP A 78 -20.37 -3.23 -12.18
CA ASP A 78 -19.88 -1.97 -12.76
C ASP A 78 -18.37 -2.04 -13.04
N ALA A 79 -17.62 -2.73 -12.18
CA ALA A 79 -16.19 -2.97 -12.38
C ALA A 79 -15.90 -3.85 -13.60
N LEU A 80 -16.78 -4.83 -13.87
CA LEU A 80 -16.72 -5.68 -15.07
C LEU A 80 -17.04 -4.91 -16.36
N ASN A 81 -17.94 -3.92 -16.30
CA ASN A 81 -18.25 -3.06 -17.44
C ASN A 81 -17.17 -2.00 -17.73
N LEU A 82 -16.29 -1.72 -16.76
CA LEU A 82 -15.20 -0.77 -16.91
C LEU A 82 -14.11 -1.30 -17.84
N HIS A 83 -13.81 -2.60 -17.77
CA HIS A 83 -12.75 -3.24 -18.56
C HIS A 83 -13.32 -4.09 -19.68
N ARG A 84 -12.97 -3.75 -20.92
CA ARG A 84 -13.42 -4.52 -22.10
C ARG A 84 -12.45 -5.66 -22.40
N LYS A 85 -12.97 -6.72 -23.03
CA LYS A 85 -12.12 -7.77 -23.61
C LYS A 85 -11.16 -7.12 -24.63
N GLY A 86 -9.88 -7.42 -24.51
CA GLY A 86 -8.81 -6.86 -25.33
C GLY A 86 -8.18 -5.57 -24.80
N GLU A 87 -8.52 -5.14 -23.59
CA GLU A 87 -7.88 -4.00 -22.95
C GLU A 87 -6.55 -4.41 -22.31
N ALA A 88 -5.51 -3.60 -22.53
CA ALA A 88 -4.24 -3.76 -21.83
C ALA A 88 -4.37 -3.19 -20.41
N VAL A 89 -4.16 -4.04 -19.42
CA VAL A 89 -4.25 -3.71 -18.00
C VAL A 89 -2.94 -4.05 -17.31
N THR A 90 -2.56 -3.22 -16.35
CA THR A 90 -1.43 -3.48 -15.47
C THR A 90 -1.95 -4.18 -14.21
N ALA A 91 -1.25 -5.20 -13.72
CA ALA A 91 -1.55 -5.89 -12.47
C ALA A 91 -0.28 -6.27 -11.71
N ILE A 92 -0.40 -6.57 -10.43
CA ILE A 92 0.72 -7.07 -9.60
C ILE A 92 0.54 -8.55 -9.34
N VAL A 93 1.64 -9.30 -9.43
CA VAL A 93 1.68 -10.73 -9.11
C VAL A 93 1.56 -10.91 -7.59
N LEU A 94 0.47 -11.52 -7.13
CA LEU A 94 0.24 -11.80 -5.71
C LEU A 94 0.73 -13.18 -5.31
N ASP A 95 0.51 -14.15 -6.18
CA ASP A 95 0.84 -15.55 -5.94
C ASP A 95 1.03 -16.29 -7.27
N VAL A 96 1.99 -17.21 -7.32
CA VAL A 96 2.27 -18.03 -8.49
C VAL A 96 2.32 -19.49 -8.06
N ASP A 97 1.33 -20.27 -8.47
CA ASP A 97 1.25 -21.71 -8.21
C ASP A 97 1.58 -22.45 -9.50
N VAL A 98 2.84 -22.88 -9.64
CA VAL A 98 3.34 -23.59 -10.83
C VAL A 98 2.73 -25.00 -10.93
N GLU A 99 2.41 -25.64 -9.79
CA GLU A 99 1.82 -26.98 -9.78
C GLU A 99 0.37 -26.97 -10.28
N LYS A 100 -0.37 -25.91 -9.94
CA LYS A 100 -1.77 -25.71 -10.38
C LYS A 100 -1.91 -24.85 -11.61
N GLU A 101 -0.80 -24.45 -12.24
CA GLU A 101 -0.78 -23.61 -13.44
C GLU A 101 -1.59 -22.31 -13.25
N ARG A 102 -1.52 -21.70 -12.06
CA ARG A 102 -2.37 -20.57 -11.67
C ARG A 102 -1.56 -19.39 -11.15
N ILE A 103 -1.78 -18.23 -11.76
CA ILE A 103 -1.22 -16.95 -11.32
C ILE A 103 -2.34 -16.09 -10.76
N SER A 104 -2.21 -15.67 -9.51
CA SER A 104 -3.14 -14.72 -8.88
C SER A 104 -2.58 -13.32 -9.03
N LEU A 105 -3.39 -12.45 -9.62
CA LEU A 105 -3.06 -11.06 -9.90
C LEU A 105 -3.95 -10.12 -9.07
N GLY A 106 -3.45 -8.93 -8.78
CA GLY A 106 -4.22 -7.88 -8.11
C GLY A 106 -4.04 -6.51 -8.79
N MET A 107 -5.14 -5.77 -8.97
CA MET A 107 -5.10 -4.41 -9.52
C MET A 107 -5.09 -3.33 -8.43
N LYS A 108 -5.68 -3.61 -7.26
CA LYS A 108 -5.73 -2.69 -6.10
C LYS A 108 -4.38 -2.24 -5.57
N GLN A 109 -3.34 -3.01 -5.83
CA GLN A 109 -1.99 -2.75 -5.36
C GLN A 109 -1.26 -1.72 -6.22
N LEU A 110 -1.75 -1.43 -7.44
CA LEU A 110 -1.25 -0.39 -8.33
C LEU A 110 -1.80 0.99 -8.00
N GLU A 111 -3.05 1.05 -7.51
CA GLU A 111 -3.60 2.21 -6.83
C GLU A 111 -2.93 2.34 -5.46
N LYS A 112 -1.70 2.86 -5.50
CA LYS A 112 -0.82 3.34 -4.43
C LYS A 112 -1.48 3.48 -3.04
N GLY A 113 -1.75 2.36 -2.38
CA GLY A 113 -2.45 2.39 -1.10
C GLY A 113 -2.65 1.05 -0.39
N ALA A 114 -2.25 -0.09 -0.98
CA ALA A 114 -2.33 -1.38 -0.31
C ALA A 114 -1.02 -1.71 0.43
N PRO A 115 -1.06 -1.95 1.76
CA PRO A 115 0.14 -2.12 2.56
C PRO A 115 0.66 -3.57 2.51
N ALA A 116 1.35 -3.93 1.42
CA ALA A 116 2.29 -5.06 1.41
C ALA A 116 3.63 -4.52 1.94
N GLY A 117 4.15 -4.95 3.09
CA GLY A 117 4.69 -6.30 3.20
C GLY A 117 6.16 -6.35 2.78
N GLY A 118 7.01 -5.42 3.24
CA GLY A 118 8.47 -5.55 3.23
C GLY A 118 9.20 -4.73 2.17
N GLY A 119 10.06 -3.81 2.63
CA GLY A 119 11.19 -3.31 1.84
C GLY A 119 11.06 -1.92 1.22
N SER A 120 11.38 -0.90 2.04
CA SER A 120 12.04 0.36 1.65
C SER A 120 11.35 1.33 0.67
N SER A 121 10.66 2.29 1.28
CA SER A 121 10.78 3.74 1.02
C SER A 121 10.40 4.28 -0.36
N ALA A 122 9.10 4.57 -0.55
CA ALA A 122 8.64 5.82 -1.19
C ALA A 122 7.14 6.17 -0.95
N HIS A 123 6.55 5.87 0.22
CA HIS A 123 5.35 6.54 0.81
C HIS A 123 4.87 5.85 2.10
N GLY A 124 5.81 5.50 2.99
CA GLY A 124 5.45 5.01 4.31
C GLY A 124 5.25 6.20 5.23
N LEU A 125 3.99 6.57 5.51
CA LEU A 125 3.67 7.53 6.55
C LEU A 125 4.43 7.16 7.84
N ALA A 126 5.30 8.04 8.33
CA ALA A 126 5.96 7.81 9.60
C ALA A 126 5.04 8.23 10.75
N LYS A 127 5.10 7.50 11.87
CA LYS A 127 4.40 7.92 13.09
C LYS A 127 4.95 9.29 13.53
N ASN A 128 4.07 10.21 13.89
CA ASN A 128 4.31 11.62 14.19
C ASN A 128 4.70 12.51 13.00
N GLU A 129 4.54 12.03 11.76
CA GLU A 129 4.68 12.88 10.58
C GLU A 129 3.44 13.76 10.39
N THR A 130 3.66 15.01 9.94
CA THR A 130 2.59 15.94 9.58
C THR A 130 2.29 15.78 8.10
N VAL A 131 1.03 15.48 7.77
CA VAL A 131 0.61 15.29 6.39
C VAL A 131 -0.68 16.03 6.08
N THR A 132 -0.78 16.53 4.86
CA THR A 132 -1.99 17.17 4.36
C THR A 132 -3.00 16.11 3.94
N VAL A 133 -4.18 16.14 4.54
CA VAL A 133 -5.28 15.22 4.28
C VAL A 133 -6.48 15.93 3.68
N VAL A 134 -7.26 15.21 2.89
CA VAL A 134 -8.51 15.65 2.26
C VAL A 134 -9.66 14.87 2.86
N VAL A 135 -10.75 15.54 3.25
CA VAL A 135 -11.94 14.87 3.77
C VAL A 135 -12.69 14.15 2.67
N LEU A 136 -12.91 12.84 2.82
CA LEU A 136 -13.76 12.04 1.95
C LEU A 136 -15.19 11.98 2.47
N GLU A 137 -15.36 11.72 3.77
CA GLU A 137 -16.67 11.52 4.38
C GLU A 137 -16.69 12.04 5.82
N VAL A 138 -17.80 12.67 6.20
CA VAL A 138 -18.08 13.14 7.57
C VAL A 138 -19.05 12.16 8.23
N ARG A 139 -18.65 11.56 9.35
CA ARG A 139 -19.50 10.68 10.17
C ARG A 139 -19.65 11.22 11.59
N ASP A 140 -20.70 10.79 12.30
CA ASP A 140 -20.96 11.20 13.69
C ASP A 140 -19.81 10.86 14.66
N GLY A 141 -19.06 9.79 14.37
CA GLY A 141 -17.93 9.33 15.17
C GLY A 141 -16.57 9.91 14.78
N GLY A 142 -16.45 10.59 13.64
CA GLY A 142 -15.17 11.03 13.10
C GLY A 142 -15.19 11.33 11.60
N LEU A 143 -14.02 11.59 11.02
CA LEU A 143 -13.84 11.89 9.60
C LEU A 143 -13.06 10.77 8.91
N GLU A 144 -13.51 10.36 7.73
CA GLU A 144 -12.68 9.62 6.79
C GLU A 144 -11.91 10.60 5.91
N VAL A 145 -10.60 10.46 5.90
CA VAL A 145 -9.69 11.38 5.22
C VAL A 145 -8.69 10.62 4.37
N GLN A 146 -8.22 11.22 3.29
CA GLN A 146 -7.21 10.66 2.40
C GLN A 146 -5.98 11.55 2.39
N VAL A 147 -4.79 10.96 2.45
CA VAL A 147 -3.54 11.73 2.33
C VAL A 147 -3.33 12.12 0.86
N GLY A 148 -3.15 13.40 0.55
CA GLY A 148 -2.95 13.85 -0.84
C GLY A 148 -4.13 13.58 -1.79
N GLU A 149 -3.89 13.56 -3.10
CA GLU A 149 -4.92 13.24 -4.12
C GLU A 149 -5.12 11.73 -4.32
N ASP A 150 -4.07 10.91 -4.16
CA ASP A 150 -4.11 9.45 -4.40
C ASP A 150 -3.44 8.63 -3.27
N GLY A 151 -3.32 9.18 -2.07
CA GLY A 151 -2.64 8.50 -0.96
C GLY A 151 -3.56 7.62 -0.12
N PRO A 152 -3.02 7.01 0.95
CA PRO A 152 -3.76 6.10 1.81
C PRO A 152 -4.91 6.81 2.55
N THR A 153 -6.06 6.14 2.62
CA THR A 153 -7.20 6.57 3.44
C THR A 153 -6.96 6.25 4.91
N GLY A 154 -7.33 7.15 5.80
CA GLY A 154 -7.33 6.93 7.24
C GLY A 154 -8.51 7.58 7.93
N PHE A 155 -8.54 7.42 9.25
CA PHE A 155 -9.66 7.84 10.07
C PHE A 155 -9.22 8.81 11.16
N ILE A 156 -9.97 9.88 11.35
CA ILE A 156 -9.80 10.85 12.44
C ILE A 156 -10.97 10.70 13.39
N LYS A 157 -10.69 10.35 14.64
CA LYS A 157 -11.73 10.28 15.68
C LYS A 157 -12.19 11.68 16.07
N ARG A 158 -13.44 11.78 16.52
CA ARG A 158 -13.99 13.02 17.08
C ARG A 158 -13.08 13.69 18.14
N SER A 159 -12.49 12.89 19.03
CA SER A 159 -11.57 13.35 20.09
C SER A 159 -10.24 13.93 19.58
N ASP A 160 -9.90 13.66 18.33
CA ASP A 160 -8.63 13.96 17.70
C ASP A 160 -8.73 15.13 16.68
N LEU A 161 -9.95 15.64 16.44
CA LEU A 161 -10.21 16.77 15.56
C LEU A 161 -9.79 18.13 16.16
N GLY A 162 -9.74 18.23 17.49
CA GLY A 162 -9.39 19.48 18.16
C GLY A 162 -9.21 19.34 19.66
N ARG A 163 -8.59 20.35 20.27
CA ARG A 163 -8.34 20.40 21.72
C ARG A 163 -9.62 20.64 22.49
N ASP A 164 -10.44 21.57 21.99
CA ASP A 164 -11.67 22.02 22.62
C ASP A 164 -12.90 21.28 22.11
N ARG A 165 -13.93 21.21 22.98
CA ARG A 165 -15.17 20.45 22.70
C ARG A 165 -15.94 20.99 21.48
N ASP A 166 -15.73 22.26 21.14
CA ASP A 166 -16.33 22.92 19.98
C ASP A 166 -15.55 22.68 18.68
N GLU A 167 -14.24 22.40 18.76
CA GLU A 167 -13.41 22.03 17.61
C GLU A 167 -13.53 20.54 17.27
N GLN A 168 -13.99 19.72 18.22
CA GLN A 168 -14.29 18.30 18.04
C GLN A 168 -15.60 18.02 17.30
N ARG A 169 -16.18 19.00 16.60
CA ARG A 169 -17.42 18.83 15.84
C ARG A 169 -17.09 18.40 14.41
N PRO A 170 -17.47 17.19 13.97
CA PRO A 170 -17.26 16.74 12.58
C PRO A 170 -17.96 17.66 11.56
N ASP A 171 -19.11 18.24 11.93
CA ASP A 171 -19.91 19.15 11.09
C ASP A 171 -19.18 20.41 10.63
N ARG A 172 -18.03 20.74 11.23
CA ARG A 172 -17.21 21.89 10.83
C ARG A 172 -16.47 21.62 9.52
N PHE A 173 -16.25 20.35 9.20
CA PHE A 173 -15.45 19.94 8.06
C PHE A 173 -16.36 19.64 6.87
N GLN A 174 -15.96 20.13 5.69
CA GLN A 174 -16.66 19.84 4.44
C GLN A 174 -15.93 18.74 3.67
N VAL A 175 -16.68 17.88 2.98
CA VAL A 175 -16.11 16.91 2.05
C VAL A 175 -15.30 17.64 0.98
N GLY A 176 -14.06 17.22 0.75
CA GLY A 176 -13.10 17.86 -0.14
C GLY A 176 -12.21 18.93 0.51
N GLN A 177 -12.44 19.28 1.78
CA GLN A 177 -11.58 20.24 2.48
C GLN A 177 -10.19 19.63 2.77
N LYS A 178 -9.14 20.39 2.48
CA LYS A 178 -7.75 20.01 2.77
C LYS A 178 -7.29 20.65 4.09
N PHE A 179 -6.67 19.88 4.97
CA PHE A 179 -6.05 20.39 6.20
C PHE A 179 -4.90 19.48 6.65
N ASP A 180 -4.04 20.00 7.53
CA ASP A 180 -2.89 19.25 8.02
C ASP A 180 -3.24 18.46 9.28
N ALA A 181 -2.80 17.21 9.34
CA ALA A 181 -3.00 16.33 10.47
C ALA A 181 -1.75 15.49 10.73
N MET A 182 -1.53 15.14 12.00
CA MET A 182 -0.40 14.31 12.39
C MET A 182 -0.79 12.83 12.46
N VAL A 183 0.08 11.95 11.95
CA VAL A 183 -0.09 10.48 12.04
C VAL A 183 0.17 10.02 13.47
N THR A 184 -0.87 9.58 14.18
CA THR A 184 -0.72 9.08 15.56
C THR A 184 -0.33 7.61 15.63
N GLY A 185 -0.67 6.84 14.58
CA GLY A 185 -0.37 5.42 14.49
C GLY A 185 -1.14 4.74 13.38
N PHE A 186 -1.10 3.42 13.37
CA PHE A 186 -1.77 2.58 12.39
C PHE A 186 -2.68 1.59 13.11
N ASP A 187 -3.86 1.35 12.56
CA ASP A 187 -4.74 0.29 13.04
C ASP A 187 -4.23 -1.10 12.63
N ARG A 188 -4.83 -2.18 13.16
CA ARG A 188 -4.52 -3.58 12.81
C ARG A 188 -4.70 -3.86 11.31
N SER A 189 -5.62 -3.15 10.66
CA SER A 189 -5.82 -3.18 9.20
C SER A 189 -4.85 -2.27 8.44
N LYS A 190 -3.78 -1.79 9.09
CA LYS A 190 -2.77 -0.88 8.55
C LYS A 190 -3.30 0.46 8.01
N LYS A 191 -4.52 0.85 8.39
CA LYS A 191 -5.07 2.19 8.10
C LYS A 191 -4.43 3.22 9.05
N PRO A 192 -3.89 4.35 8.57
CA PRO A 192 -3.36 5.40 9.41
C PRO A 192 -4.47 6.09 10.22
N ASN A 193 -4.17 6.39 11.48
CA ASN A 193 -5.00 7.24 12.33
C ASN A 193 -4.36 8.63 12.38
N PHE A 194 -5.12 9.66 12.01
CA PHE A 194 -4.65 11.04 12.08
C PHE A 194 -5.27 11.80 13.25
N SER A 195 -4.54 12.79 13.75
CA SER A 195 -4.99 13.69 14.81
C SER A 195 -4.49 15.10 14.56
N VAL A 196 -5.42 16.04 14.50
CA VAL A 196 -5.15 17.48 14.42
C VAL A 196 -4.71 18.01 15.79
N LYS A 197 -5.26 17.43 16.85
CA LYS A 197 -4.85 17.74 18.24
C LYS A 197 -3.38 17.39 18.49
N ALA A 198 -2.91 16.25 17.98
CA ALA A 198 -1.52 15.85 18.15
C ALA A 198 -0.55 16.82 17.45
N LEU A 199 -0.94 17.36 16.29
CA LEU A 199 -0.19 18.40 15.57
C LEU A 199 -0.07 19.68 16.42
N GLN A 200 -1.21 20.21 16.90
CA GLN A 200 -1.24 21.42 17.73
C GLN A 200 -0.40 21.30 19.01
N ILE A 201 -0.47 20.15 19.68
CA ILE A 201 0.32 19.88 20.90
C ILE A 201 1.81 19.79 20.58
N ALA A 202 2.17 19.19 19.44
CA ALA A 202 3.57 19.09 19.02
C ALA A 202 4.15 20.46 18.70
N GLU A 203 3.41 21.31 17.99
CA GLU A 203 3.82 22.70 17.70
C GLU A 203 3.95 23.53 18.98
N GLU A 204 2.96 23.47 19.88
CA GLU A 204 3.01 24.20 21.16
C GLU A 204 4.18 23.71 22.03
N LYS A 205 4.42 22.40 22.10
CA LYS A 205 5.55 21.83 22.84
C LYS A 205 6.90 22.26 22.26
N GLN A 206 7.02 22.31 20.93
CA GLN A 206 8.23 22.80 20.25
C GLN A 206 8.42 24.30 20.52
N ALA A 207 7.37 25.11 20.43
CA ALA A 207 7.41 26.54 20.73
C ALA A 207 7.79 26.81 22.19
N VAL A 208 7.24 26.06 23.15
CA VAL A 208 7.58 26.18 24.58
C VAL A 208 9.03 25.74 24.85
N ALA A 209 9.55 24.73 24.15
CA ALA A 209 10.96 24.33 24.27
C ALA A 209 11.92 25.40 23.70
N GLN A 210 11.52 26.05 22.61
CA GLN A 210 12.30 27.10 21.96
C GLN A 210 12.26 28.42 22.74
N TYR A 211 11.13 28.75 23.38
CA TYR A 211 10.99 29.94 24.23
C TYR A 211 11.54 29.74 25.65
N GLY A 212 11.36 28.54 26.23
CA GLY A 212 11.89 28.18 27.54
C GLY A 212 13.41 28.02 27.60
N SER A 213 14.08 27.88 26.45
CA SER A 213 15.55 27.92 26.35
C SER A 213 16.10 29.33 26.19
N SER A 214 15.24 30.33 25.93
CA SER A 214 15.65 31.72 25.76
C SER A 214 15.55 32.55 27.05
N ASP A 215 14.84 32.06 28.08
CA ASP A 215 14.55 32.88 29.28
C ASP A 215 14.63 32.11 30.62
N SER A 216 15.43 31.05 30.72
CA SER A 216 15.58 30.32 31.99
C SER A 216 17.00 29.80 32.22
N GLY A 217 17.78 30.59 32.98
CA GLY A 217 18.77 30.02 33.90
C GLY A 217 20.24 30.31 33.60
N ALA A 218 20.62 31.57 33.41
CA ALA A 218 21.88 31.99 34.04
C ALA A 218 21.61 32.02 35.55
N SER A 219 21.83 30.89 36.21
CA SER A 219 21.75 30.82 37.66
C SER A 219 22.76 31.81 38.23
N LEU A 220 22.37 32.56 39.26
CA LEU A 220 23.27 33.48 39.98
C LEU A 220 24.58 32.78 40.43
N GLY A 221 24.55 31.44 40.54
CA GLY A 221 25.73 30.60 40.82
C GLY A 221 26.74 30.48 39.67
N ASP A 222 26.32 30.55 38.41
CA ASP A 222 27.23 30.43 37.24
C ASP A 222 28.04 31.71 37.08
N ILE A 223 27.41 32.87 37.27
CA ILE A 223 28.06 34.19 37.21
C ILE A 223 29.04 34.39 38.39
N LEU A 224 28.70 33.88 39.58
CA LEU A 224 29.60 33.94 40.75
C LEU A 224 30.78 32.96 40.63
N GLY A 225 30.58 31.80 40.01
CA GLY A 225 31.61 30.79 39.80
C GLY A 225 32.69 31.23 38.81
N GLU A 226 32.32 31.94 37.74
CA GLU A 226 33.28 32.52 36.78
C GLU A 226 34.14 33.63 37.41
N ALA A 227 33.54 34.51 38.21
CA ALA A 227 34.28 35.59 38.87
C ALA A 227 35.29 35.09 39.93
N LEU A 228 35.05 33.93 40.53
CA LEU A 228 35.95 33.31 41.51
C LEU A 228 37.09 32.50 40.85
N LYS A 229 36.87 31.92 39.67
CA LYS A 229 37.91 31.25 38.88
C LYS A 229 38.88 32.21 38.21
N ALA A 230 38.46 33.44 37.90
CA ALA A 230 39.33 34.44 37.29
C ALA A 230 40.35 35.08 38.25
N LYS A 231 40.32 34.74 39.55
CA LYS A 231 41.13 35.39 40.60
C LYS A 231 42.15 34.48 41.30
N ASN A 232 42.32 33.23 40.83
CA ASN A 232 43.37 32.30 41.28
C ASN A 232 44.28 31.91 40.12
#